data_AF-A0A132H766-F1
#
_entry.id   AF-A0A132H766-F1
#
_cell.length_a   1.000
_cell.length_b   1.000
_cell.length_c   1.000
_cell.angle_alpha   90.00
_cell.angle_beta   90.00
_cell.angle_gamma   90.00
#
_symmetry.space_group_name_H-M   'P 1'
#
loop_
_entity.id
_entity.type
_entity.pdbx_description
1 polymer ?
#
loop_
_entity_poly.entity_id
_entity_poly.type
_entity_poly.pdbx_seq_one_letter_code
_entity_poly.pdbx_strand_id
1 'polypeptide(L)' 'MARRRNRQVSTATRFKMSIAKQGTKNPMSGKHHKEDTKRKISAAMVKYWRGISPY' A
#
# COMPACT_ATOMS: atom_id res chain seq x y z
N MET A 1 10.96 26.28 -1.98
CA MET A 1 10.79 25.17 -0.99
C MET A 1 11.31 23.88 -1.60
N ALA A 2 12.47 23.37 -1.19
CA ALA A 2 12.99 22.10 -1.71
C ALA A 2 12.18 20.92 -1.15
N ARG A 3 11.62 20.09 -2.03
CA ARG A 3 10.85 18.89 -1.67
C ARG A 3 11.80 17.85 -1.07
N ARG A 4 11.72 17.62 0.24
CA ARG A 4 12.50 16.58 0.92
C ARG A 4 12.03 15.20 0.45
N ARG A 5 12.79 14.59 -0.45
CA ARG A 5 12.62 13.20 -0.88
C ARG A 5 13.43 12.33 0.09
N ASN A 6 12.78 11.35 0.74
CA ASN A 6 13.41 10.30 1.58
C ASN A 6 13.75 10.66 3.04
N ARG A 7 12.84 11.27 3.79
CA ARG A 7 12.96 11.34 5.26
C ARG A 7 12.61 9.98 5.88
N GLN A 8 13.57 9.33 6.52
CA GLN A 8 13.29 8.21 7.43
C GLN A 8 12.68 8.77 8.72
N VAL A 9 11.47 8.32 9.04
CA VAL A 9 10.80 8.65 10.30
C VAL A 9 11.14 7.61 11.36
N SER A 10 11.20 8.01 12.63
CA SER A 10 11.44 7.08 13.73
C SER A 10 10.37 5.99 13.78
N THR A 11 10.72 4.84 14.32
CA THR A 11 9.81 3.69 14.50
C THR A 11 8.58 4.10 15.31
N ALA A 12 8.75 4.87 16.38
CA ALA A 12 7.65 5.41 17.19
C ALA A 12 6.70 6.30 16.37
N THR A 13 7.23 7.18 15.52
CA THR A 13 6.38 8.00 14.64
C THR A 13 5.63 7.16 13.61
N ARG A 14 6.29 6.17 12.99
CA ARG A 14 5.65 5.22 12.06
C ARG A 14 4.51 4.46 12.73
N PHE A 15 4.72 4.00 13.96
CA PHE A 15 3.73 3.29 14.74
C PHE A 15 2.51 4.17 15.05
N LYS A 16 2.73 5.39 15.55
CA LYS A 16 1.65 6.36 15.79
C LYS A 16 0.84 6.66 14.51
N MET A 17 1.51 6.84 13.38
CA MET A 17 0.86 7.05 12.09
C MET A 17 0.03 5.84 11.64
N SER A 18 0.51 4.63 11.93
CA SER A 18 -0.23 3.40 11.64
C SER A 18 -1.52 3.35 12.44
N ILE A 19 -1.45 3.54 13.77
CA ILE A 19 -2.61 3.54 14.66
C ILE A 19 -3.66 4.57 14.21
N ALA A 20 -3.22 5.76 13.84
CA ALA A 20 -4.11 6.82 13.40
C ALA A 20 -4.94 6.46 12.15
N LYS A 21 -4.47 5.51 11.33
CA LYS A 21 -5.10 5.11 10.06
C LYS A 21 -5.75 3.72 10.09
N GLN A 22 -5.82 3.06 11.25
CA GLN A 22 -6.41 1.74 11.39
C GLN A 22 -7.95 1.78 11.41
N GLY A 23 -8.57 0.66 11.01
CA GLY A 23 -10.01 0.46 11.06
C GLY A 23 -10.80 1.49 10.23
N THR A 24 -11.81 2.10 10.86
CA THR A 24 -12.69 3.11 10.25
C THR A 24 -12.00 4.46 10.02
N LYS A 25 -10.81 4.68 10.59
CA LYS A 25 -10.01 5.89 10.34
C LYS A 25 -9.25 5.82 9.02
N ASN A 26 -9.19 4.65 8.38
CA ASN A 26 -8.62 4.51 7.05
C ASN A 26 -9.49 5.29 6.03
N PRO A 27 -8.93 6.21 5.22
CA PRO A 27 -9.70 6.96 4.21
C PRO A 27 -10.45 6.09 3.18
N MET A 28 -10.05 4.82 3.06
CA MET A 28 -10.66 3.84 2.17
C MET A 28 -11.59 2.85 2.88
N SER A 29 -11.84 2.99 4.19
CA SER A 29 -12.78 2.11 4.91
C SER A 29 -14.17 2.16 4.27
N GLY A 30 -14.75 0.99 3.99
CA GLY A 30 -16.08 0.86 3.36
C GLY A 30 -16.13 1.10 1.85
N LYS A 31 -15.01 1.51 1.22
CA LYS A 31 -14.94 1.71 -0.23
C LYS A 31 -14.47 0.44 -0.94
N HIS A 32 -15.12 0.12 -2.06
CA HIS A 32 -14.74 -0.99 -2.92
C HIS A 32 -13.94 -0.51 -4.14
N HIS A 33 -12.93 -1.28 -4.53
CA HIS A 33 -12.21 -1.02 -5.77
C HIS A 33 -13.08 -1.32 -7.00
N LYS A 34 -12.91 -0.51 -8.05
CA LYS A 34 -13.48 -0.79 -9.38
C LYS A 34 -12.89 -2.07 -9.96
N GLU A 35 -13.64 -2.72 -10.84
CA GLU A 35 -13.24 -4.00 -11.44
C GLU A 35 -11.92 -3.89 -12.22
N ASP A 36 -11.73 -2.81 -12.98
CA ASP A 36 -10.46 -2.53 -13.67
C ASP A 36 -9.25 -2.48 -12.70
N THR A 37 -9.43 -1.85 -11.54
CA THR A 37 -8.37 -1.77 -10.52
C THR A 37 -8.06 -3.14 -9.92
N LYS A 38 -9.09 -3.96 -9.65
CA LYS A 38 -8.90 -5.34 -9.16
C LYS A 38 -8.13 -6.18 -10.17
N ARG A 39 -8.47 -6.08 -11.46
CA ARG A 39 -7.76 -6.78 -12.54
C ARG A 39 -6.29 -6.38 -12.61
N LYS A 40 -5.98 -5.09 -12.51
CA LYS A 40 -4.59 -4.59 -12.48
C LYS A 40 -3.79 -5.14 -11.30
N ILE A 41 -4.37 -5.16 -10.10
CA ILE A 41 -3.75 -5.74 -8.90
C ILE A 41 -3.47 -7.24 -9.11
N SER A 42 -4.46 -7.98 -9.61
CA SER A 42 -4.33 -9.42 -9.89
C SER A 42 -3.23 -9.71 -10.91
N ALA A 43 -3.21 -8.98 -12.04
CA ALA A 43 -2.19 -9.15 -13.07
C ALA A 43 -0.77 -8.85 -12.55
N ALA A 44 -0.60 -7.81 -11.74
CA ALA A 44 0.68 -7.49 -11.11
C ALA A 44 1.15 -8.60 -10.15
N MET A 45 0.22 -9.15 -9.35
CA MET A 45 0.50 -10.28 -8.45
C MET A 45 0.95 -11.51 -9.24
N VAL A 46 0.22 -11.90 -10.29
CA VAL A 46 0.58 -13.03 -11.15
C VAL A 46 1.95 -12.83 -11.80
N LYS A 47 2.23 -11.63 -12.33
CA LYS A 47 3.53 -11.30 -12.91
C LYS A 47 4.68 -11.47 -11.91
N TYR A 48 4.49 -10.99 -10.67
CA TYR A 48 5.47 -11.14 -9.60
C TYR A 48 5.78 -12.62 -9.33
N TRP A 49 4.75 -13.44 -9.13
CA TRP A 49 4.93 -14.87 -8.84
C TRP A 49 5.54 -15.66 -9.99
N ARG A 50 5.18 -15.35 -11.24
CA ARG A 50 5.80 -15.97 -12.42
C ARG A 50 7.28 -15.64 -12.57
N GLY A 51 7.73 -14.48 -12.08
CA GLY A 51 9.15 -14.13 -12.08
C GLY A 51 9.94 -14.81 -10.96
N ILE A 52 9.26 -15.30 -9.92
CA ILE A 52 9.87 -15.93 -8.74
C ILE A 52 9.84 -17.44 -8.83
N SER A 53 8.82 -18.03 -9.49
CA SER A 53 8.78 -19.47 -9.76
C SER A 53 9.76 -19.79 -10.90
N PRO A 54 10.84 -20.55 -10.65
CA PRO A 54 11.78 -20.97 -11.69
C PRO A 54 11.35 -22.27 -12.39
N TYR A 55 10.12 -22.74 -12.15
CA TYR A 55 9.52 -23.93 -12.75
C TYR A 55 8.17 -23.57 -13.35
#